data_AF-A0AA48K9J4-F1
#
_entry.id   AF-A0AA48K9J4-F1
#
_cell.length_a   1.000
_cell.length_b   1.000
_cell.length_c   1.000
_cell.angle_alpha   90.00
_cell.angle_beta   90.00
_cell.angle_gamma   90.00
#
_symmetry.space_group_name_H-M   'P 1'
#
loop_
_entity.id
_entity.type
_entity.pdbx_description
1 polymer ?
#
loop_
_entity_poly.entity_id
_entity_poly.type
_entity_poly.pdbx_seq_one_letter_code
_entity_poly.pdbx_strand_id
1 'polypeptide(L)'
;MTGAAVILHPLGVIRTPHQDPDRTPIQPCFAGAAPGEVQLDPAYAEGLEGLAAFSHAFLIYHLHRATPGPLRVKPFMLDELKGVFACRYPHRPNALGMSLVKILAVEGDRVRFEGADMLDGTPLLDIKPYYPKADCPDAAWGGWTDRVGMDEAWRIGTRQTRTCLVPEGTYIHADRLPSQPLD
;
A
#
# COMPACT_ATOMS: atom_id res chain seq x y z
N MET A 1 16.18 17.73 18.55
CA MET A 1 16.03 18.02 17.11
C MET A 1 15.23 19.29 16.95
N THR A 2 15.88 20.41 16.63
CA THR A 2 15.18 21.63 16.17
C THR A 2 14.87 21.43 14.69
N GLY A 3 13.84 20.64 14.40
CA GLY A 3 13.47 20.31 13.03
C GLY A 3 12.44 21.29 12.52
N ALA A 4 12.79 22.06 11.49
CA ALA A 4 11.80 22.81 10.72
C ALA A 4 10.74 21.85 10.17
N ALA A 5 9.48 22.28 10.16
CA ALA A 5 8.40 21.51 9.56
C ALA A 5 8.67 21.29 8.06
N VAL A 6 8.36 20.09 7.57
CA VAL A 6 8.37 19.79 6.13
C VAL A 6 6.95 19.96 5.61
N ILE A 7 6.78 20.80 4.59
CA ILE A 7 5.49 21.02 3.91
C ILE A 7 5.49 20.15 2.66
N LEU A 8 4.44 19.33 2.51
CA LEU A 8 4.23 18.48 1.34
C LEU A 8 3.06 19.03 0.53
N HIS A 9 3.26 19.16 -0.78
CA HIS A 9 2.23 19.61 -1.72
C HIS A 9 1.72 18.40 -2.49
N PRO A 10 0.40 18.14 -2.49
CA PRO A 10 -0.15 17.06 -3.30
C PRO A 10 0.15 17.25 -4.79
N LEU A 11 0.51 16.16 -5.47
CA LEU A 11 0.67 16.12 -6.93
C LEU A 11 -0.69 15.99 -7.64
N GLY A 12 -1.72 15.57 -6.91
CA GLY A 12 -3.03 15.27 -7.46
C GLY A 12 -3.91 14.52 -6.46
N VAL A 13 -4.92 13.85 -7.00
CA VAL A 13 -5.91 13.10 -6.22
C VAL A 13 -6.01 11.66 -6.72
N ILE A 14 -6.16 10.71 -5.79
CA ILE A 14 -6.44 9.31 -6.07
C ILE A 14 -7.96 9.10 -6.01
N ARG A 15 -8.54 8.56 -7.08
CA ARG A 15 -9.94 8.17 -7.19
C ARG A 15 -10.07 6.66 -7.03
N THR A 16 -10.94 6.22 -6.13
CA THR A 16 -11.20 4.80 -5.87
C THR A 16 -12.69 4.59 -5.57
N PRO A 17 -13.22 3.35 -5.57
CA PRO A 17 -14.58 3.08 -5.15
C PRO A 17 -14.77 3.12 -3.61
N HIS A 18 -13.70 3.37 -2.84
CA HIS A 18 -13.70 3.19 -1.39
C HIS A 18 -14.07 4.49 -0.66
N GLN A 19 -15.25 4.55 -0.04
CA GLN A 19 -15.71 5.72 0.71
C GLN A 19 -15.64 5.55 2.23
N ASP A 20 -15.60 4.29 2.68
CA ASP A 20 -15.71 3.89 4.08
C ASP A 20 -14.41 3.21 4.55
N PRO A 21 -13.64 3.82 5.47
CA PRO A 21 -12.39 3.24 5.96
C PRO A 21 -12.58 1.87 6.61
N ASP A 22 -13.78 1.57 7.12
CA ASP A 22 -14.05 0.29 7.75
C ASP A 22 -14.27 -0.84 6.74
N ARG A 23 -14.46 -0.49 5.47
CA ARG A 23 -14.70 -1.41 4.35
C ARG A 23 -13.59 -1.40 3.31
N THR A 24 -12.70 -0.42 3.32
CA THR A 24 -11.52 -0.38 2.44
C THR A 24 -10.59 -1.55 2.73
N PRO A 25 -10.06 -2.25 1.70
CA PRO A 25 -9.02 -3.27 1.89
C PRO A 25 -7.88 -2.77 2.76
N ILE A 26 -7.32 -3.63 3.62
CA ILE A 26 -6.31 -3.19 4.60
C ILE A 26 -4.96 -2.88 3.94
N GLN A 27 -4.66 -3.55 2.82
CA GLN A 27 -3.42 -3.40 2.04
C GLN A 27 -3.67 -3.76 0.56
N PRO A 28 -2.79 -3.38 -0.39
CA PRO A 28 -3.01 -3.59 -1.83
C PRO A 28 -3.10 -5.06 -2.20
N CYS A 29 -2.34 -5.92 -1.51
CA CYS A 29 -2.38 -7.37 -1.74
C CYS A 29 -3.78 -7.96 -1.47
N PHE A 30 -4.57 -7.35 -0.57
CA PHE A 30 -5.94 -7.77 -0.25
C PHE A 30 -7.00 -7.05 -1.10
N ALA A 31 -6.59 -6.13 -1.97
CA ALA A 31 -7.49 -5.34 -2.80
C ALA A 31 -7.85 -6.00 -4.14
N GLY A 32 -7.17 -7.10 -4.50
CA GLY A 32 -7.41 -7.81 -5.76
C GLY A 32 -7.37 -6.87 -6.97
N ALA A 33 -8.39 -6.95 -7.81
CA ALA A 33 -8.56 -6.07 -8.98
C ALA A 33 -9.31 -4.76 -8.67
N ALA A 34 -9.35 -4.30 -7.41
CA ALA A 34 -10.01 -3.04 -7.07
C ALA A 34 -9.39 -1.89 -7.88
N PRO A 35 -10.19 -1.19 -8.70
CA PRO A 35 -9.67 -0.19 -9.61
C PRO A 35 -9.36 1.11 -8.88
N GLY A 36 -8.37 1.83 -9.39
CA GLY A 36 -8.10 3.21 -9.01
C GLY A 36 -7.56 4.03 -10.18
N GLU A 37 -7.64 5.34 -10.02
CA GLU A 37 -7.06 6.29 -10.96
C GLU A 37 -6.36 7.41 -10.19
N VAL A 38 -5.11 7.67 -10.52
CA VAL A 38 -4.46 8.92 -10.16
C VAL A 38 -4.85 9.98 -11.17
N GLN A 39 -5.30 11.12 -10.69
CA GLN A 39 -5.52 12.35 -11.47
C GLN A 39 -4.51 13.39 -10.98
N LEU A 40 -3.44 13.62 -11.75
CA LEU A 40 -2.45 14.62 -11.42
C LEU A 40 -2.97 16.04 -11.72
N ASP A 41 -2.42 17.03 -11.02
CA ASP A 41 -2.44 18.38 -11.52
C ASP A 41 -1.69 18.40 -12.88
N PRO A 42 -2.25 19.00 -13.95
CA PRO A 42 -1.60 19.08 -15.24
C PRO A 42 -0.17 19.62 -15.20
N ALA A 43 0.17 20.47 -14.22
CA ALA A 43 1.52 20.98 -14.03
C ALA A 43 2.58 19.90 -13.73
N TYR A 44 2.16 18.71 -13.27
CA TYR A 44 3.05 17.58 -12.99
C TYR A 44 2.98 16.46 -14.04
N ALA A 45 2.13 16.60 -15.07
CA ALA A 45 1.86 15.52 -16.03
C ALA A 45 3.10 15.07 -16.82
N GLU A 46 4.03 15.98 -17.14
CA GLU A 46 5.30 15.65 -17.81
C GLU A 46 6.12 14.63 -17.01
N GLY A 47 6.00 14.62 -15.67
CA GLY A 47 6.68 13.67 -14.80
C GLY A 47 6.23 12.21 -14.96
N LEU A 48 5.16 11.94 -15.73
CA LEU A 48 4.69 10.58 -16.04
C LEU A 48 5.42 9.95 -17.23
N GLU A 49 6.28 10.68 -17.94
CA GLU A 49 7.02 10.14 -19.09
C GLU A 49 7.79 8.87 -18.71
N GLY A 50 7.62 7.80 -19.49
CA GLY A 50 8.26 6.51 -19.27
C GLY A 50 7.60 5.62 -18.22
N LEU A 51 6.64 6.11 -17.41
CA LEU A 51 6.00 5.30 -16.36
C LEU A 51 5.23 4.09 -16.93
N ALA A 52 4.67 4.21 -18.13
CA ALA A 52 3.97 3.13 -18.83
C ALA A 52 4.84 1.89 -19.13
N ALA A 53 6.18 2.03 -19.09
CA ALA A 53 7.10 0.91 -19.28
C ALA A 53 7.22 0.00 -18.05
N PHE A 54 6.66 0.40 -16.90
CA PHE A 54 6.66 -0.38 -15.66
C PHE A 54 5.32 -1.07 -15.45
N SER A 55 5.35 -2.30 -14.93
CA SER A 55 4.13 -3.03 -14.58
C SER A 55 3.49 -2.55 -13.28
N HIS A 56 4.28 -1.99 -12.37
CA HIS A 56 3.85 -1.55 -11.04
C HIS A 56 4.54 -0.26 -10.63
N ALA A 57 3.88 0.49 -9.74
CA ALA A 57 4.44 1.66 -9.09
C ALA A 57 4.03 1.72 -7.61
N PHE A 58 4.88 2.31 -6.79
CA PHE A 58 4.50 2.80 -5.48
C PHE A 58 3.76 4.13 -5.63
N LEU A 59 2.60 4.22 -4.99
CA LEU A 59 1.92 5.48 -4.72
C LEU A 59 2.19 5.86 -3.26
N ILE A 60 2.74 7.05 -3.03
CA ILE A 60 2.85 7.64 -1.69
C ILE A 60 1.77 8.70 -1.56
N TYR A 61 1.00 8.64 -0.49
CA TYR A 61 -0.19 9.49 -0.34
C TYR A 61 -0.43 9.89 1.10
N HIS A 62 -1.19 10.96 1.30
CA HIS A 62 -1.60 11.40 2.62
C HIS A 62 -2.88 10.68 3.04
N LEU A 63 -2.84 9.97 4.17
CA LEU A 63 -3.99 9.40 4.83
C LEU A 63 -4.80 10.53 5.49
N HIS A 64 -5.41 11.38 4.66
CA HIS A 64 -6.02 12.66 5.02
C HIS A 64 -7.18 12.59 6.02
N ARG A 65 -7.76 11.40 6.23
CA ARG A 65 -8.77 11.13 7.28
C ARG A 65 -8.19 10.50 8.56
N ALA A 66 -6.91 10.14 8.56
CA ALA A 66 -6.25 9.64 9.76
C ALA A 66 -5.92 10.80 10.69
N THR A 67 -6.29 10.64 11.96
CA THR A 67 -5.87 11.51 13.06
C THR A 67 -4.61 10.95 13.74
N PRO A 68 -3.83 11.75 14.47
CA PRO A 68 -2.75 11.23 15.31
C PRO A 68 -3.25 10.14 16.26
N GLY A 69 -2.52 9.03 16.33
CA GLY A 69 -2.86 7.85 17.15
C GLY A 69 -1.78 7.50 18.17
N PRO A 70 -2.02 6.47 19.00
CA PRO A 70 -1.04 6.01 19.98
C PRO A 70 0.19 5.39 19.29
N LEU A 71 1.35 5.52 19.92
CA LEU A 71 2.60 4.91 19.43
C LEU A 71 2.65 3.38 19.60
N ARG A 72 1.68 2.80 20.30
CA ARG A 72 1.48 1.35 20.42
C ARG A 72 0.05 1.02 20.01
N VAL A 73 -0.06 0.04 19.13
CA VAL A 73 -1.33 -0.37 18.51
C VAL A 73 -1.44 -1.89 18.53
N LYS A 74 -2.67 -2.40 18.49
CA LYS A 74 -2.94 -3.83 18.33
C LYS A 74 -3.17 -4.10 16.85
N PRO A 75 -2.24 -4.77 16.13
CA PRO A 75 -2.46 -5.13 14.73
C PRO A 75 -3.67 -6.06 14.59
N PHE A 76 -4.38 -5.99 13.47
CA PHE A 76 -5.58 -6.81 13.25
C PHE A 76 -5.32 -8.32 13.27
N MET A 77 -4.07 -8.74 13.04
CA MET A 77 -3.64 -10.14 12.99
C MET A 77 -3.00 -10.66 14.28
N LEU A 78 -2.87 -9.82 15.32
CA LEU A 78 -2.12 -10.18 16.52
C LEU A 78 -2.82 -9.69 17.78
N ASP A 79 -2.97 -10.58 18.75
CA ASP A 79 -3.51 -10.23 20.07
C ASP A 79 -2.45 -9.65 21.03
N GLU A 80 -1.58 -8.77 20.51
CA GLU A 80 -0.49 -8.16 21.26
C GLU A 80 -0.22 -6.73 20.75
N LEU A 81 0.11 -5.81 21.66
CA LEU A 81 0.51 -4.46 21.28
C LEU A 81 1.89 -4.45 20.63
N LYS A 82 2.00 -3.78 19.48
CA LYS A 82 3.26 -3.47 18.79
C LYS A 82 3.44 -1.97 18.64
N GLY A 83 4.68 -1.52 18.52
CA GLY A 83 4.97 -0.12 18.18
C GLY A 83 4.39 0.21 16.81
N VAL A 84 3.86 1.42 16.63
CA VAL A 84 3.19 1.84 15.37
C VAL A 84 4.12 1.77 14.15
N PHE A 85 5.44 1.83 14.36
CA PHE A 85 6.46 1.70 13.32
C PHE A 85 6.78 0.25 12.94
N ALA A 86 6.38 -0.73 13.76
CA ALA A 86 6.40 -2.15 13.42
C ALA A 86 5.09 -2.62 12.76
N CYS A 87 4.22 -1.67 12.40
CA CYS A 87 2.88 -1.88 11.85
C CYS A 87 2.65 -0.95 10.66
N ARG A 88 1.58 -1.23 9.89
CA ARG A 88 1.07 -0.35 8.81
C ARG A 88 -0.23 0.36 9.20
N TYR A 89 -0.36 0.71 10.48
CA TYR A 89 -1.56 1.38 11.02
C TYR A 89 -1.65 2.82 10.49
N PRO A 90 -2.83 3.34 10.10
CA PRO A 90 -2.93 4.65 9.44
C PRO A 90 -2.70 5.85 10.37
N HIS A 91 -3.05 5.75 11.66
CA HIS A 91 -2.95 6.85 12.63
C HIS A 91 -1.52 6.97 13.19
N ARG A 92 -0.62 7.53 12.40
CA ARG A 92 0.81 7.68 12.69
C ARG A 92 1.19 9.15 12.89
N PRO A 93 2.36 9.48 13.46
CA PRO A 93 2.82 10.86 13.57
C PRO A 93 2.84 11.62 12.23
N ASN A 94 3.31 10.94 11.17
CA ASN A 94 3.15 11.39 9.79
C ASN A 94 2.27 10.37 9.06
N ALA A 95 1.06 10.79 8.70
CA ALA A 95 0.02 9.95 8.13
C ALA A 95 0.27 9.68 6.63
N LEU A 96 1.42 9.07 6.33
CA LEU A 96 1.82 8.68 4.98
C LEU A 96 1.44 7.23 4.73
N GLY A 97 0.65 7.00 3.67
CA GLY A 97 0.36 5.69 3.13
C GLY A 97 1.27 5.37 1.94
N MET A 98 1.44 4.07 1.67
CA MET A 98 2.24 3.57 0.56
C MET A 98 1.58 2.31 0.02
N SER A 99 1.29 2.30 -1.28
CA SER A 99 0.68 1.16 -1.95
C SER A 99 1.47 0.80 -3.20
N LEU A 100 1.84 -0.47 -3.34
CA LEU A 100 2.34 -1.02 -4.59
C LEU A 100 1.13 -1.40 -5.45
N VAL A 101 0.91 -0.67 -6.54
CA VAL A 101 -0.23 -0.85 -7.44
C VAL A 101 0.22 -1.38 -8.79
N LYS A 102 -0.66 -2.09 -9.50
CA LYS A 102 -0.40 -2.56 -10.87
C LYS A 102 -0.88 -1.50 -11.86
N ILE A 103 0.02 -1.00 -12.70
CA ILE A 103 -0.32 -0.01 -13.73
C ILE A 103 -1.09 -0.70 -14.85
N LEU A 104 -2.24 -0.12 -15.21
CA LEU A 104 -3.04 -0.55 -16.36
C LEU A 104 -2.83 0.36 -17.57
N ALA A 105 -2.75 1.67 -17.34
CA ALA A 105 -2.54 2.65 -18.39
C ALA A 105 -2.00 3.97 -17.81
N VAL A 106 -1.24 4.70 -18.62
CA VAL A 106 -0.79 6.07 -18.36
C VAL A 106 -1.19 6.90 -19.57
N GLU A 107 -2.06 7.89 -19.36
CA GLU A 107 -2.67 8.69 -20.44
C GLU A 107 -2.78 10.15 -19.98
N GLY A 108 -1.99 11.05 -20.58
CA GLY A 108 -1.98 12.46 -20.20
C GLY A 108 -1.56 12.65 -18.73
N ASP A 109 -2.44 13.25 -17.92
CA ASP A 109 -2.26 13.49 -16.48
C ASP A 109 -2.83 12.34 -15.60
N ARG A 110 -3.14 11.18 -16.20
CA ARG A 110 -3.83 10.08 -15.52
C ARG A 110 -3.04 8.78 -15.51
N VAL A 111 -3.12 8.07 -14.38
CA VAL A 111 -2.61 6.71 -14.23
C VAL A 111 -3.74 5.81 -13.73
N ARG A 112 -4.21 4.87 -14.56
CA ARG A 112 -5.17 3.84 -14.15
C ARG A 112 -4.43 2.64 -13.57
N PHE A 113 -4.94 2.07 -12.48
CA PHE A 113 -4.27 0.99 -11.77
C PHE A 113 -5.24 0.00 -11.09
N GLU A 114 -4.73 -1.16 -10.70
CA GLU A 114 -5.37 -2.13 -9.81
C GLU A 114 -4.65 -2.21 -8.47
N GLY A 115 -5.35 -2.68 -7.43
CA GLY A 115 -4.83 -2.83 -6.08
C GLY A 115 -5.15 -1.63 -5.17
N ALA A 116 -6.25 -0.93 -5.43
CA ALA A 116 -6.65 0.23 -4.63
C ALA A 116 -7.08 -0.18 -3.21
N ASP A 117 -6.36 0.32 -2.21
CA ASP A 117 -6.59 0.11 -0.76
C ASP A 117 -6.72 1.44 0.01
N MET A 118 -6.91 2.55 -0.71
CA MET A 118 -7.08 3.89 -0.15
C MET A 118 -8.47 4.45 -0.45
N LEU A 119 -8.90 5.42 0.35
CA LEU A 119 -10.17 6.10 0.17
C LEU A 119 -10.19 6.98 -1.07
N ASP A 120 -11.36 7.18 -1.65
CA ASP A 120 -11.61 8.15 -2.69
C ASP A 120 -11.25 9.56 -2.21
N GLY A 121 -10.68 10.38 -3.10
CA GLY A 121 -10.25 11.74 -2.77
C GLY A 121 -8.91 11.80 -2.03
N THR A 122 -8.20 10.67 -1.87
CA THR A 122 -6.91 10.64 -1.18
C THR A 122 -5.86 11.48 -1.91
N PRO A 123 -5.20 12.46 -1.24
CA PRO A 123 -4.16 13.28 -1.87
C PRO A 123 -2.91 12.45 -2.19
N LEU A 124 -2.50 12.45 -3.45
CA LEU A 124 -1.26 11.83 -3.88
C LEU A 124 -0.07 12.76 -3.56
N LEU A 125 1.00 12.21 -3.01
CA LEU A 125 2.22 12.95 -2.69
C LEU A 125 3.39 12.58 -3.60
N ASP A 126 3.45 11.33 -4.10
CA ASP A 126 4.55 10.86 -4.94
C ASP A 126 4.18 9.59 -5.72
N ILE A 127 4.86 9.36 -6.85
CA ILE A 127 4.79 8.12 -7.65
C ILE A 127 6.21 7.64 -7.92
N LYS A 128 6.49 6.37 -7.66
CA LYS A 128 7.79 5.75 -7.97
C LYS A 128 7.61 4.43 -8.69
N PRO A 129 8.35 4.15 -9.78
CA PRO A 129 8.29 2.83 -10.40
C PRO A 129 8.77 1.76 -9.42
N TYR A 130 8.12 0.59 -9.43
CA TYR A 130 8.63 -0.58 -8.73
C TYR A 130 9.84 -1.14 -9.47
N TYR A 131 10.94 -1.30 -8.76
CA TYR A 131 12.19 -1.83 -9.30
C TYR A 131 12.53 -3.16 -8.60
N PRO A 132 12.17 -4.32 -9.18
CA PRO A 132 12.32 -5.62 -8.52
C PRO A 132 13.72 -5.91 -7.97
N LYS A 133 14.77 -5.45 -8.68
CA LYS A 133 16.17 -5.67 -8.27
C LYS A 133 16.58 -4.91 -7.01
N ALA A 134 15.84 -3.87 -6.61
CA ALA A 134 16.11 -3.08 -5.42
C ALA A 134 15.01 -3.21 -4.35
N ASP A 135 13.76 -3.32 -4.78
CA ASP A 135 12.58 -3.29 -3.91
C ASP A 135 12.14 -4.69 -3.44
N CYS A 136 12.76 -5.75 -3.98
CA CYS A 136 12.57 -7.14 -3.54
C CYS A 136 13.92 -7.77 -3.17
N PRO A 137 14.46 -7.47 -1.98
CA PRO A 137 15.72 -8.06 -1.55
C PRO A 137 15.57 -9.57 -1.34
N ASP A 138 16.61 -10.32 -1.71
CA ASP A 138 16.69 -11.74 -1.42
C ASP A 138 16.66 -11.99 0.09
N ALA A 139 15.97 -13.06 0.51
CA ALA A 139 15.86 -13.48 1.92
C ALA A 139 15.31 -12.41 2.89
N ALA A 140 14.39 -11.56 2.43
CA ALA A 140 13.67 -10.63 3.30
C ALA A 140 12.91 -11.37 4.42
N TRP A 141 12.97 -10.83 5.63
CA TRP A 141 12.25 -11.34 6.82
C TRP A 141 11.13 -10.38 7.23
N GLY A 142 9.91 -10.88 7.41
CA GLY A 142 8.72 -10.08 7.74
C GLY A 142 8.53 -9.83 9.24
N GLY A 143 9.31 -10.49 10.09
CA GLY A 143 9.25 -10.25 11.52
C GLY A 143 8.08 -10.99 12.18
N TRP A 144 7.25 -10.27 12.93
CA TRP A 144 6.12 -10.90 13.60
C TRP A 144 5.03 -11.36 12.61
N THR A 145 4.98 -10.80 11.40
CA THR A 145 3.99 -11.16 10.37
C THR A 145 4.21 -12.56 9.83
N ASP A 146 5.42 -13.09 9.87
CA ASP A 146 5.74 -14.44 9.37
C ASP A 146 5.11 -15.55 10.24
N ARG A 147 4.65 -15.19 11.44
CA ARG A 147 3.95 -16.08 12.37
C ARG A 147 2.44 -16.05 12.20
N VAL A 148 1.94 -15.23 11.28
CA VAL A 148 0.51 -15.05 11.03
C VAL A 148 0.10 -15.90 9.84
N GLY A 149 -0.96 -16.70 9.99
CA GLY A 149 -1.53 -17.48 8.90
C GLY A 149 -2.16 -16.59 7.81
N MET A 150 -1.81 -16.83 6.55
CA MET A 150 -2.26 -16.01 5.42
C MET A 150 -3.77 -16.12 5.16
N ASP A 151 -4.39 -17.26 5.46
CA ASP A 151 -5.84 -17.45 5.28
C ASP A 151 -6.67 -16.49 6.15
N GLU A 152 -6.31 -16.39 7.43
CA GLU A 152 -6.93 -15.45 8.37
C GLU A 152 -6.63 -14.00 7.95
N ALA A 153 -5.41 -13.74 7.45
CA ALA A 153 -5.02 -12.43 6.95
C ALA A 153 -5.87 -12.00 5.75
N TRP A 154 -6.18 -12.92 4.85
CA TRP A 154 -7.04 -12.67 3.70
C TRP A 154 -8.50 -12.42 4.12
N ARG A 155 -9.00 -13.24 5.04
CA ARG A 155 -10.36 -13.12 5.58
C ARG A 155 -10.63 -11.75 6.19
N ILE A 156 -9.66 -11.21 6.93
CA ILE A 156 -9.78 -9.90 7.58
C ILE A 156 -9.38 -8.77 6.61
N GLY A 157 -8.28 -8.95 5.89
CA GLY A 157 -7.64 -7.95 5.03
C GLY A 157 -8.48 -7.47 3.87
N THR A 158 -9.29 -8.35 3.28
CA THR A 158 -10.21 -8.00 2.20
C THR A 158 -11.39 -7.13 2.67
N ARG A 159 -11.67 -7.10 3.98
CA ARG A 159 -12.86 -6.47 4.58
C ARG A 159 -14.17 -6.81 3.86
N GLN A 160 -14.28 -8.04 3.34
CA GLN A 160 -15.43 -8.54 2.58
C GLN A 160 -15.78 -7.70 1.33
N THR A 161 -14.81 -7.00 0.74
CA THR A 161 -15.01 -6.32 -0.54
C THR A 161 -15.19 -7.34 -1.66
N ARG A 162 -16.32 -7.24 -2.40
CA ARG A 162 -16.75 -8.23 -3.42
C ARG A 162 -15.76 -8.40 -4.59
N THR A 163 -14.83 -7.48 -4.78
CA THR A 163 -13.82 -7.47 -5.84
C THR A 163 -12.56 -8.29 -5.50
N CYS A 164 -12.45 -8.79 -4.27
CA CYS A 164 -11.25 -9.42 -3.74
C CYS A 164 -11.46 -10.94 -3.60
N LEU A 165 -11.44 -11.65 -4.73
CA LEU A 165 -11.33 -13.12 -4.70
C LEU A 165 -9.91 -13.50 -4.26
N VAL A 166 -9.75 -14.52 -3.42
CA VAL A 166 -8.44 -15.16 -3.20
C VAL A 166 -7.99 -15.65 -4.58
N PRO A 167 -6.93 -15.10 -5.18
CA PRO A 167 -6.53 -15.60 -6.49
C PRO A 167 -5.71 -16.88 -6.27
N GLU A 168 -6.22 -18.01 -6.78
CA GLU A 168 -5.55 -19.32 -6.71
C GLU A 168 -4.12 -19.21 -7.27
N GLY A 169 -3.12 -19.63 -6.49
CA GLY A 169 -1.73 -19.76 -6.95
C GLY A 169 -0.89 -18.47 -7.09
N THR A 170 -1.33 -17.34 -6.53
CA THR A 170 -0.65 -16.03 -6.75
C THR A 170 0.43 -15.70 -5.73
N TYR A 171 0.55 -16.49 -4.67
CA TYR A 171 1.64 -16.35 -3.71
C TYR A 171 2.73 -17.35 -4.04
N ILE A 172 3.95 -16.84 -4.23
CA ILE A 172 5.15 -17.68 -4.11
C ILE A 172 5.09 -18.23 -2.69
N HIS A 173 4.70 -19.50 -2.56
CA HIS A 173 4.72 -20.19 -1.29
C HIS A 173 6.11 -20.02 -0.67
N ALA A 174 6.16 -19.70 0.63
CA ALA A 174 7.38 -19.64 1.42
C ALA A 174 8.19 -20.97 1.37
N ASP A 175 7.61 -22.02 0.80
CA ASP A 175 8.19 -23.33 0.46
C ASP A 175 9.41 -23.26 -0.49
N ARG A 176 9.83 -22.06 -0.93
CA ARG A 176 11.12 -21.83 -1.63
C ARG A 176 12.13 -21.00 -0.83
N LEU A 177 11.93 -20.75 0.45
CA LEU A 177 13.01 -20.29 1.32
C LEU A 177 13.84 -21.52 1.71
N PRO A 178 15.15 -21.57 1.43
CA PRO A 178 15.97 -22.70 1.85
C PRO A 178 15.91 -22.82 3.38
N SER A 179 15.39 -23.93 3.87
CA SER A 179 15.51 -24.32 5.27
C SER A 179 17.00 -24.53 5.57
N GLN A 180 17.64 -23.55 6.20
CA GLN A 180 18.94 -23.74 6.79
C GLN A 180 18.80 -23.57 8.31
N PRO A 181 19.22 -24.57 9.12
CA PRO A 181 19.25 -24.43 10.57
C PRO A 181 20.34 -23.41 10.94
N LEU A 182 20.05 -22.58 11.94
CA LEU A 182 21.03 -21.68 12.55
C LEU A 182 21.93 -22.50 13.47
N ASP A 183 23.22 -22.58 13.14
CA ASP A 183 24.32 -22.78 14.10
C ASP A 183 24.75 -21.41 14.67
#